data_AF-A0A4Y2RKW5-F1
#
_entry.id   AF-A0A4Y2RKW5-F1
#
_cell.length_a   1.000
_cell.length_b   1.000
_cell.length_c   1.000
_cell.angle_alpha   90.00
_cell.angle_beta   90.00
_cell.angle_gamma   90.00
#
_symmetry.space_group_name_H-M   'P 1'
#
loop_
_entity.id
_entity.type
_entity.pdbx_description
1 polymer ?
#
loop_
_entity_poly.entity_id
_entity_poly.type
_entity_poly.pdbx_seq_one_letter_code
_entity_poly.pdbx_strand_id
1 'polypeptide(L)'
;MALMALSAVEESRDIINNIKEDIKEYKGKITLTGIRAHMANFGNGRADQLAKEATLISDETISFVPSRNQIRNEGNKIIKDLWQNRWNDSKNARWTKNLIDEVNVDRLYGDFYVNQILTAHGVFREHQARFFKKTSLCSCGQETGSVLHLIKECKIWTSYRKNWRSG
;
A
#
# COMPACT_ATOMS: atom_id res chain seq x y z
N MET A 1 12.07 -0.10 24.66
CA MET A 1 11.08 0.96 24.41
C MET A 1 10.28 1.29 25.67
N ALA A 2 9.66 0.33 26.37
CA ALA A 2 8.89 0.59 27.59
C ALA A 2 9.70 1.19 28.76
N LEU A 3 10.89 0.63 29.05
CA LEU A 3 11.76 1.16 30.13
C LEU A 3 12.26 2.59 29.83
N MET A 4 12.43 2.94 28.55
CA MET A 4 12.84 4.29 28.17
C MET A 4 11.75 5.32 28.48
N ALA A 5 10.48 4.96 28.32
CA ALA A 5 9.36 5.85 28.66
C ALA A 5 9.23 6.06 30.19
N LEU A 6 9.53 5.04 30.99
CA LEU A 6 9.57 5.16 32.45
C LEU A 6 10.76 6.02 32.94
N SER A 7 11.87 6.06 32.18
CA SER A 7 13.01 6.91 32.51
C SER A 7 12.87 8.38 32.06
N ALA A 8 11.90 8.70 31.21
CA ALA A 8 11.67 10.07 30.75
C ALA A 8 11.13 10.94 31.90
N VAL A 9 11.54 12.21 31.96
CA VAL A 9 11.11 13.15 33.02
C VAL A 9 9.64 13.54 32.84
N GLU A 10 9.22 13.79 31.60
CA GLU A 10 7.84 14.11 31.23
C GLU A 10 7.34 13.09 30.20
N GLU A 11 6.09 12.64 30.35
CA GLU A 11 5.43 11.73 29.42
C GLU A 11 4.00 12.20 29.16
N SER A 12 3.59 12.19 27.90
CA SER A 12 2.27 12.67 27.48
C SER A 12 1.13 11.68 27.78
N ARG A 13 1.45 10.51 28.36
CA ARG A 13 0.52 9.40 28.57
C ARG A 13 0.28 9.25 30.06
N ASP A 14 -0.93 9.56 30.51
CA ASP A 14 -1.28 9.58 31.93
C ASP A 14 -1.01 8.24 32.61
N ILE A 15 -1.29 7.12 31.93
CA ILE A 15 -0.98 5.78 32.45
C ILE A 15 0.52 5.61 32.82
N ILE A 16 1.43 6.20 32.04
CA ILE A 16 2.87 6.09 32.31
C ILE A 16 3.24 6.95 33.52
N ASN A 17 2.61 8.12 33.67
CA ASN A 17 2.81 8.98 34.83
C ASN A 17 2.26 8.33 36.11
N ASN A 18 1.08 7.74 36.05
CA ASN A 18 0.50 6.99 37.17
C ASN A 18 1.41 5.84 37.59
N ILE A 19 1.94 5.05 36.65
CA ILE A 19 2.91 3.98 36.94
C ILE A 19 4.19 4.54 37.60
N LYS A 20 4.67 5.72 37.16
CA LYS A 20 5.84 6.35 37.79
C LYS A 20 5.54 6.76 39.23
N GLU A 21 4.35 7.25 39.52
CA GLU A 21 3.91 7.61 40.88
C GLU A 21 3.80 6.36 41.76
N ASP A 22 3.15 5.29 41.28
CA ASP A 22 3.05 4.02 42.01
C ASP A 22 4.43 3.44 42.37
N ILE A 23 5.39 3.52 41.43
CA ILE A 23 6.77 3.08 41.66
C ILE A 23 7.46 3.95 42.71
N LYS A 24 7.21 5.26 42.73
CA LYS A 24 7.78 6.19 43.73
C LYS A 24 7.21 5.97 45.12
N GLU A 25 5.91 5.69 45.23
CA GLU A 25 5.24 5.46 46.52
C GLU A 25 5.57 4.10 47.13
N TYR A 26 6.01 3.14 46.31
CA TYR A 26 6.37 1.82 46.76
C TYR A 26 7.59 1.82 47.69
N LYS A 27 7.39 1.38 48.94
CA LYS A 27 8.43 1.37 49.99
C LYS A 27 9.47 0.26 49.86
N GLY A 28 9.30 -0.67 48.92
CA GLY A 28 10.23 -1.79 48.69
C GLY A 28 11.23 -1.54 47.57
N LYS A 29 12.10 -2.53 47.31
CA LYS A 29 13.07 -2.45 46.20
C LYS A 29 12.48 -3.05 44.93
N ILE A 30 12.33 -2.23 43.89
CA ILE A 30 11.93 -2.67 42.55
C ILE A 30 13.17 -2.74 41.65
N THR A 31 13.26 -3.79 40.83
CA THR A 31 14.29 -3.91 39.78
C THR A 31 13.63 -4.23 38.46
N LEU A 32 13.76 -3.32 37.49
CA LEU A 32 13.19 -3.46 36.16
C LEU A 32 14.25 -4.00 35.19
N THR A 33 13.97 -5.13 34.54
CA THR A 33 14.89 -5.75 33.57
C THR A 33 14.17 -6.12 32.29
N GLY A 34 14.85 -5.93 31.15
CA GLY A 34 14.36 -6.40 29.85
C GLY A 34 14.71 -7.87 29.66
N ILE A 35 13.70 -8.71 29.46
CA ILE A 35 13.88 -10.15 29.20
C ILE A 35 13.54 -10.43 27.74
N ARG A 36 14.26 -11.38 27.11
CA ARG A 36 13.95 -11.77 25.72
C ARG A 36 12.59 -12.46 25.66
N ALA A 37 11.80 -12.09 24.67
CA ALA A 37 10.54 -12.76 24.35
C ALA A 37 10.79 -14.24 24.01
N HIS A 38 9.82 -15.09 24.36
CA HIS A 38 9.78 -16.53 24.01
C HIS A 38 10.91 -17.42 24.57
N MET A 39 11.78 -16.91 25.45
CA MET A 39 12.53 -17.82 26.32
C MET A 39 11.55 -18.38 27.37
N ALA A 40 11.62 -19.68 27.67
CA ALA A 40 10.70 -20.44 28.51
C ALA A 40 10.70 -20.02 30.01
N ASN A 41 10.52 -18.73 30.28
CA ASN A 41 10.28 -18.18 31.60
C ASN A 41 8.78 -18.26 31.85
N PHE A 42 8.39 -19.18 32.74
CA PHE A 42 7.00 -19.46 33.10
C PHE A 42 6.21 -18.18 33.41
N GLY A 43 6.82 -17.23 34.14
CA GLY A 43 6.20 -15.94 34.47
C GLY A 43 5.88 -15.05 33.26
N ASN A 44 6.80 -14.96 32.28
CA ASN A 44 6.56 -14.17 31.06
C ASN A 44 5.49 -14.82 30.18
N GLY A 45 5.50 -16.15 30.07
CA GLY A 45 4.47 -16.89 29.35
C GLY A 45 3.08 -16.71 29.97
N ARG A 46 2.99 -16.75 31.31
CA ARG A 46 1.72 -16.50 32.02
C ARG A 46 1.25 -15.06 31.84
N ALA A 47 2.14 -14.08 31.90
CA ALA A 47 1.79 -12.68 31.66
C ALA A 47 1.30 -12.43 30.22
N ASP A 48 1.94 -13.03 29.21
CA ASP A 48 1.51 -12.95 27.81
C ASP A 48 0.13 -13.59 27.59
N GLN A 49 -0.13 -14.75 28.22
CA GLN A 49 -1.45 -15.39 28.19
C GLN A 49 -2.52 -14.47 28.78
N LEU A 50 -2.28 -13.90 29.96
CA LEU A 50 -3.23 -12.99 30.61
C LEU A 50 -3.46 -11.73 29.77
N ALA A 51 -2.42 -11.17 29.16
CA ALA A 51 -2.55 -10.02 28.26
C ALA A 51 -3.42 -10.36 27.04
N LYS A 52 -3.29 -11.56 26.46
CA LYS A 52 -4.15 -12.03 25.37
C LYS A 52 -5.60 -12.22 25.81
N GLU A 53 -5.83 -12.81 26.97
CA GLU A 53 -7.17 -12.96 27.54
C GLU A 53 -7.84 -11.59 27.77
N ALA A 54 -7.07 -10.60 28.24
CA ALA A 54 -7.54 -9.23 28.41
C ALA A 54 -7.97 -8.55 27.10
N THR A 55 -7.37 -8.91 25.94
CA THR A 55 -7.82 -8.36 24.63
C THR A 55 -9.22 -8.79 24.22
N LEU A 56 -9.78 -9.82 24.86
CA LEU A 56 -11.13 -10.31 24.61
C LEU A 56 -12.19 -9.61 25.49
N ILE A 57 -11.76 -8.83 26.47
CA ILE A 57 -12.65 -8.07 27.36
C ILE A 57 -13.03 -6.79 26.63
N SER A 58 -14.35 -6.51 26.51
CA SER A 58 -14.90 -5.40 25.71
C SER A 58 -14.80 -4.03 26.40
N ASP A 59 -14.20 -3.95 27.58
CA ASP A 59 -14.10 -2.72 28.35
C ASP A 59 -12.77 -2.03 28.01
N GLU A 60 -12.83 -1.04 27.12
CA GLU A 60 -11.67 -0.22 26.76
C GLU A 60 -11.33 0.72 27.92
N THR A 61 -10.55 0.24 28.88
CA THR A 61 -10.22 1.02 30.08
C THR A 61 -9.30 2.21 29.79
N ILE A 62 -8.56 2.20 28.66
CA ILE A 62 -7.53 3.21 28.34
C ILE A 62 -7.45 3.44 26.82
N SER A 63 -7.66 4.70 26.40
CA SER A 63 -7.49 5.14 25.02
C SER A 63 -6.15 5.83 24.81
N PHE A 64 -5.40 5.40 23.80
CA PHE A 64 -4.16 6.06 23.38
C PHE A 64 -4.41 6.92 22.15
N VAL A 65 -3.78 8.10 22.11
CA VAL A 65 -3.75 8.91 20.89
C VAL A 65 -3.09 8.09 19.77
N PRO A 66 -3.69 8.02 18.56
CA PRO A 66 -3.10 7.30 17.45
C PRO A 66 -1.69 7.79 17.15
N SER A 67 -0.77 6.86 16.95
CA SER A 67 0.58 7.20 16.54
C SER A 67 0.57 7.91 15.18
N ARG A 68 1.61 8.71 14.91
CA ARG A 68 1.80 9.36 13.60
C ARG A 68 1.72 8.37 12.43
N ASN A 69 2.21 7.15 12.63
CA ASN A 69 2.14 6.10 11.61
C ASN A 69 0.71 5.60 11.39
N GLN A 70 -0.09 5.42 12.45
CA GLN A 70 -1.50 5.04 12.31
C GLN A 70 -2.29 6.13 11.58
N ILE A 71 -2.10 7.40 11.95
CA ILE A 71 -2.75 8.53 11.28
C ILE A 71 -2.38 8.56 9.79
N ARG A 72 -1.08 8.40 9.47
CA ARG A 72 -0.60 8.37 8.08
C ARG A 72 -1.19 7.20 7.30
N ASN A 73 -1.25 6.02 7.89
CA ASN A 73 -1.76 4.83 7.22
C ASN A 73 -3.26 4.96 6.93
N GLU A 74 -4.03 5.48 7.90
CA GLU A 74 -5.46 5.74 7.72
C GLU A 74 -5.70 6.80 6.65
N GLY A 75 -4.93 7.89 6.68
CA GLY A 75 -4.97 8.92 5.63
C GLY A 75 -4.66 8.36 4.24
N ASN A 76 -3.63 7.51 4.12
CA ASN A 76 -3.28 6.86 2.85
C ASN A 76 -4.40 5.95 2.33
N LYS A 77 -5.09 5.23 3.23
CA LYS A 77 -6.24 4.38 2.88
C LYS A 77 -7.37 5.22 2.29
N ILE A 78 -7.75 6.30 2.99
CA ILE A 78 -8.80 7.23 2.54
C ILE A 78 -8.44 7.84 1.18
N ILE A 79 -7.20 8.31 1.00
CA ILE A 79 -6.74 8.89 -0.27
C ILE A 79 -6.83 7.86 -1.40
N LYS A 80 -6.39 6.62 -1.15
CA LYS A 80 -6.42 5.54 -2.14
C LYS A 80 -7.86 5.24 -2.57
N ASP A 81 -8.79 5.14 -1.63
CA ASP A 81 -10.21 4.87 -1.92
C ASP A 81 -10.84 6.02 -2.73
N LEU A 82 -10.55 7.28 -2.37
CA LEU A 82 -11.01 8.44 -3.13
C LEU A 82 -10.45 8.46 -4.56
N TRP A 83 -9.18 8.10 -4.72
CA TRP A 83 -8.56 8.01 -6.05
C TRP A 83 -9.14 6.87 -6.87
N GLN A 84 -9.38 5.70 -6.25
CA GLN A 84 -10.02 4.57 -6.92
C GLN A 84 -11.41 4.93 -7.40
N ASN A 85 -12.21 5.62 -6.58
CA ASN A 85 -13.55 6.07 -6.98
C ASN A 85 -13.49 7.02 -8.19
N ARG A 86 -12.61 8.02 -8.16
CA ARG A 86 -12.41 8.92 -9.30
C ARG A 86 -11.92 8.18 -10.55
N TRP A 87 -11.04 7.19 -10.37
CA TRP A 87 -10.55 6.35 -11.45
C TRP A 87 -11.66 5.51 -12.06
N ASN A 88 -12.55 4.99 -11.20
CA ASN A 88 -13.70 4.20 -11.61
C ASN A 88 -14.66 5.00 -12.48
N ASP A 89 -14.98 6.22 -12.05
CA ASP A 89 -15.94 7.12 -12.69
C ASP A 89 -15.38 7.87 -13.90
N SER A 90 -14.06 7.82 -14.12
CA SER A 90 -13.43 8.51 -15.24
C SER A 90 -13.90 7.97 -16.60
N LYS A 91 -14.36 8.90 -17.44
CA LYS A 91 -14.64 8.65 -18.87
C LYS A 91 -13.39 8.72 -19.74
N ASN A 92 -12.29 9.28 -19.22
CA ASN A 92 -11.02 9.44 -19.92
C ASN A 92 -10.08 8.26 -19.63
N ALA A 93 -9.03 8.12 -20.45
CA ALA A 93 -7.96 7.13 -20.26
C ALA A 93 -8.46 5.67 -20.14
N ARG A 94 -9.57 5.34 -20.83
CA ARG A 94 -10.18 3.99 -20.80
C ARG A 94 -9.21 2.88 -21.19
N TRP A 95 -8.30 3.16 -22.12
CA TRP A 95 -7.23 2.22 -22.48
C TRP A 95 -6.33 1.90 -21.29
N THR A 96 -5.81 2.91 -20.60
CA THR A 96 -4.96 2.73 -19.42
C THR A 96 -5.72 1.99 -18.31
N LYS A 97 -7.02 2.28 -18.13
CA LYS A 97 -7.88 1.58 -17.18
C LYS A 97 -8.03 0.09 -17.48
N ASN A 98 -8.14 -0.30 -18.75
CA ASN A 98 -8.19 -1.71 -19.13
C ASN A 98 -6.88 -2.46 -18.81
N LEU A 99 -5.76 -1.75 -18.62
CA LEU A 99 -4.47 -2.33 -18.22
C LEU A 99 -4.25 -2.26 -16.70
N ILE A 100 -4.68 -1.16 -16.07
CA ILE A 100 -4.47 -0.83 -14.67
C ILE A 100 -5.80 -0.35 -14.10
N ASP A 101 -6.62 -1.30 -13.64
CA ASP A 101 -7.96 -1.00 -13.11
C ASP A 101 -7.90 -0.56 -11.65
N GLU A 102 -6.87 -0.96 -10.92
CA GLU A 102 -6.64 -0.57 -9.53
C GLU A 102 -5.56 0.51 -9.41
N VAL A 103 -5.86 1.54 -8.63
CA VAL A 103 -4.91 2.58 -8.26
C VAL A 103 -3.84 1.99 -7.36
N ASN A 104 -2.59 2.25 -7.71
CA ASN A 104 -1.44 1.92 -6.88
C ASN A 104 -0.61 3.19 -6.62
N VAL A 105 -0.07 3.30 -5.40
CA VAL A 105 0.86 4.36 -4.97
C VAL A 105 2.33 3.98 -5.20
N ASP A 106 2.58 2.72 -5.59
CA ASP A 106 3.90 2.27 -5.96
C ASP A 106 4.42 3.06 -7.16
N ARG A 107 5.73 3.31 -7.15
CA ARG A 107 6.38 4.03 -8.23
C ARG A 107 6.35 3.18 -9.50
N LEU A 108 5.61 3.66 -10.50
CA LEU A 108 5.67 3.09 -11.84
C LEU A 108 6.95 3.55 -12.54
N TYR A 109 7.80 2.60 -12.91
CA TYR A 109 8.97 2.86 -13.75
C TYR A 109 8.57 2.71 -15.22
N GLY A 110 8.39 3.85 -15.90
CA GLY A 110 8.08 3.88 -17.33
C GLY A 110 9.27 4.37 -18.14
N ASP A 111 9.55 3.71 -19.26
CA ASP A 111 10.42 4.25 -20.31
C ASP A 111 9.59 4.85 -21.46
N PHE A 112 10.27 5.37 -22.48
CA PHE A 112 9.61 5.97 -23.63
C PHE A 112 8.59 5.02 -24.29
N TYR A 113 8.91 3.75 -24.48
CA TYR A 113 8.05 2.80 -25.18
C TYR A 113 6.89 2.32 -24.31
N VAL A 114 7.15 2.04 -23.03
CA VAL A 114 6.13 1.67 -22.05
C VAL A 114 5.10 2.77 -21.90
N ASN A 115 5.54 4.04 -21.80
CA ASN A 115 4.63 5.18 -21.69
C ASN A 115 3.73 5.32 -22.93
N GLN A 116 4.26 5.08 -24.14
CA GLN A 116 3.46 5.11 -25.38
C GLN A 116 2.41 4.00 -25.39
N ILE A 117 2.76 2.79 -24.95
CA ILE A 117 1.82 1.68 -24.80
C ILE A 117 0.74 2.04 -23.79
N LEU A 118 1.11 2.47 -22.58
CA LEU A 118 0.15 2.78 -21.49
C LEU A 118 -0.84 3.89 -21.84
N THR A 119 -0.41 4.87 -22.65
CA THR A 119 -1.24 6.01 -23.06
C THR A 119 -1.95 5.81 -24.40
N ALA A 120 -1.68 4.69 -25.08
CA ALA A 120 -2.08 4.47 -26.47
C ALA A 120 -1.64 5.61 -27.42
N HIS A 121 -0.45 6.14 -27.20
CA HIS A 121 0.13 7.24 -27.96
C HIS A 121 1.30 6.79 -28.84
N GLY A 122 1.78 7.71 -29.68
CA GLY A 122 2.93 7.48 -30.54
C GLY A 122 2.53 7.02 -31.94
N VAL A 123 3.23 6.02 -32.49
CA VAL A 123 3.11 5.62 -33.90
C VAL A 123 2.07 4.50 -34.11
N PHE A 124 1.12 4.33 -33.18
CA PHE A 124 -0.04 3.48 -33.40
C PHE A 124 -0.98 4.11 -34.44
N ARG A 125 -1.53 3.32 -35.36
CA ARG A 125 -2.32 3.84 -36.49
C ARG A 125 -3.57 4.56 -36.02
N GLU A 126 -4.22 4.05 -34.97
CA GLU A 126 -5.38 4.69 -34.35
C GLU A 126 -5.04 6.10 -33.82
N HIS A 127 -3.96 6.22 -33.06
CA HIS A 127 -3.47 7.51 -32.55
C HIS A 127 -3.08 8.46 -33.69
N GLN A 128 -2.38 7.92 -34.70
CA GLN A 128 -1.92 8.67 -35.87
C GLN A 128 -3.09 9.20 -36.71
N ALA A 129 -4.18 8.43 -36.84
CA ALA A 129 -5.39 8.86 -37.51
C ALA A 129 -6.09 9.99 -36.76
N ARG A 130 -6.18 9.88 -35.43
CA ARG A 130 -6.85 10.87 -34.57
C ARG A 130 -6.20 12.26 -34.64
N PHE A 131 -4.88 12.34 -34.66
CA PHE A 131 -4.17 13.63 -34.54
C PHE A 131 -3.44 14.10 -35.81
N PHE A 132 -3.08 13.19 -36.71
CA PHE A 132 -2.20 13.51 -37.85
C PHE A 132 -2.82 13.19 -39.21
N LYS A 133 -4.14 12.98 -39.27
CA LYS A 133 -4.90 12.70 -40.52
C LYS A 133 -4.35 11.51 -41.33
N LYS A 134 -3.76 10.52 -40.64
CA LYS A 134 -3.29 9.28 -41.27
C LYS A 134 -4.40 8.23 -41.30
N THR A 135 -4.19 7.14 -42.02
CA THR A 135 -5.10 5.98 -41.96
C THR A 135 -5.03 5.30 -40.58
N SER A 136 -6.20 4.91 -40.06
CA SER A 136 -6.33 4.10 -38.84
C SER A 136 -6.07 2.60 -39.10
N LEU A 137 -6.10 2.17 -40.36
CA LEU A 137 -5.93 0.77 -40.73
C LEU A 137 -4.53 0.28 -40.38
N CYS A 138 -4.46 -0.87 -39.73
CA CYS A 138 -3.19 -1.54 -39.46
C CYS A 138 -2.52 -1.96 -40.77
N SER A 139 -1.19 -1.96 -40.78
CA SER A 139 -0.40 -2.46 -41.91
C SER A 139 -0.64 -3.95 -42.20
N CYS A 140 -1.26 -4.69 -41.29
CA CYS A 140 -1.69 -6.07 -41.54
C CYS A 140 -2.95 -6.18 -42.41
N GLY A 141 -3.67 -5.08 -42.61
CA GLY A 141 -4.87 -4.97 -43.43
C GLY A 141 -6.12 -5.65 -42.87
N GLN A 142 -6.21 -5.90 -41.56
CA GLN A 142 -7.35 -6.62 -40.95
C GLN A 142 -8.23 -5.72 -40.08
N GLU A 143 -7.62 -4.85 -39.28
CA GLU A 143 -8.33 -4.02 -38.30
C GLU A 143 -7.64 -2.67 -38.10
N THR A 144 -8.26 -1.81 -37.29
CA THR A 144 -7.63 -0.61 -36.75
C THR A 144 -6.33 -0.95 -36.02
N GLY A 145 -5.24 -0.24 -36.33
CA GLY A 145 -3.95 -0.43 -35.65
C GLY A 145 -3.91 0.24 -34.28
N SER A 146 -4.77 -0.23 -33.37
CA SER A 146 -4.78 0.10 -31.96
C SER A 146 -3.64 -0.61 -31.22
N VAL A 147 -3.33 -0.17 -30.00
CA VAL A 147 -2.31 -0.85 -29.17
C VAL A 147 -2.71 -2.29 -28.88
N LEU A 148 -3.98 -2.53 -28.56
CA LEU A 148 -4.51 -3.88 -28.31
C LEU A 148 -4.26 -4.80 -29.50
N HIS A 149 -4.62 -4.33 -30.70
CA HIS A 149 -4.42 -5.09 -31.92
C HIS A 149 -2.95 -5.43 -32.10
N LEU A 150 -2.04 -4.45 -32.00
CA LEU A 150 -0.61 -4.70 -32.17
C LEU A 150 -0.05 -5.70 -31.13
N ILE A 151 -0.44 -5.54 -29.86
CA ILE A 151 0.11 -6.32 -28.73
C ILE A 151 -0.51 -7.70 -28.60
N LYS A 152 -1.75 -7.94 -29.05
CA LYS A 152 -2.43 -9.24 -28.85
C LYS A 152 -2.80 -9.97 -30.13
N GLU A 153 -3.20 -9.27 -31.19
CA GLU A 153 -3.93 -9.88 -32.32
C GLU A 153 -3.17 -9.83 -33.64
N CYS A 154 -2.36 -8.80 -33.85
CA CYS A 154 -1.80 -8.46 -35.15
C CYS A 154 -0.87 -9.56 -35.68
N LYS A 155 -1.22 -10.15 -36.83
CA LYS A 155 -0.45 -11.25 -37.44
C LYS A 155 1.02 -10.92 -37.71
N ILE A 156 1.34 -9.64 -38.00
CA ILE A 156 2.71 -9.17 -38.26
C ILE A 156 3.60 -9.37 -37.03
N TRP A 157 3.06 -9.17 -35.83
CA TRP A 157 3.82 -9.19 -34.58
C TRP A 157 3.76 -10.55 -33.86
N THR A 158 3.21 -11.59 -34.50
CA THR A 158 3.01 -12.91 -33.87
C THR A 158 4.31 -13.54 -33.39
N SER A 159 5.40 -13.41 -34.16
CA SER A 159 6.71 -13.98 -33.78
C SER A 159 7.28 -13.35 -32.52
N TYR A 160 7.13 -12.03 -32.36
CA TYR A 160 7.59 -11.30 -31.18
C TYR A 160 6.78 -11.67 -29.93
N ARG A 161 5.47 -11.92 -30.08
CA ARG A 161 4.62 -12.36 -28.96
C ARG A 161 4.98 -13.75 -28.44
N LYS A 162 5.38 -14.68 -29.32
CA LYS A 162 5.82 -16.02 -28.90
C LYS A 162 7.03 -15.99 -27.96
N ASN A 163 7.87 -14.96 -28.08
CA ASN A 163 9.04 -14.75 -27.24
C ASN A 163 8.75 -13.88 -26.01
N TRP A 164 7.52 -13.38 -25.87
CA TRP A 164 7.10 -12.66 -24.67
C TRP A 164 6.94 -13.68 -23.54
N ARG A 165 7.71 -13.52 -22.46
CA ARG A 165 7.54 -14.35 -21.27
C ARG A 165 6.14 -14.10 -20.73
N SER A 166 5.33 -15.15 -20.61
CA SER A 166 4.13 -15.12 -19.78
C SER A 166 4.57 -14.71 -18.39
N GLY A 167 4.20 -13.49 -17.99
CA GLY A 167 4.32 -13.04 -16.61
C GLY A 167 3.34 -13.79 -15.73
#